data_AF-A0A4Q2YGS6-F1
#
_entry.id   AF-A0A4Q2YGS6-F1
#
_cell.length_a   1.000
_cell.length_b   1.000
_cell.length_c   1.000
_cell.angle_alpha   90.00
_cell.angle_beta   90.00
_cell.angle_gamma   90.00
#
_symmetry.space_group_name_H-M   'P 1'
#
loop_
_entity.id
_entity.type
_entity.pdbx_description
1 polymer ?
#
loop_
_entity_poly.entity_id
_entity_poly.type
_entity_poly.pdbx_seq_one_letter_code
_entity_poly.pdbx_strand_id
1 'polypeptide(L)'
;MLKPGWKRDALEDQDAFREALAVWFSENGRDYPWRRTREPYAILVSEVMLQQTQIATVLGRGFYTRFLDSFPDAGSLARADDAAILKAWEGLGYYRRVRMLRETARAVITDHGGRFPDGIAQLMALPGVGRYTAGALRSFAFDLPAAVVDGNVSRVLSR
;
A
#
# COMPACT_ATOMS: atom_id res chain seq x y z
N MET A 1 4.76 19.37 -32.70
CA MET A 1 5.93 18.76 -32.06
C MET A 1 5.73 17.25 -32.05
N LEU A 2 6.38 16.54 -32.99
CA LEU A 2 6.34 15.08 -33.06
C LEU A 2 7.03 14.53 -31.81
N LYS A 3 6.36 13.68 -31.04
CA LYS A 3 7.02 12.96 -29.94
C LYS A 3 8.13 12.10 -30.55
N PRO A 4 9.36 12.12 -30.00
CA PRO A 4 10.41 11.23 -30.49
C PRO A 4 9.90 9.79 -30.44
N GLY A 5 9.98 9.11 -31.59
CA GLY A 5 9.63 7.70 -31.69
C GLY A 5 10.66 6.89 -30.92
N TRP A 6 10.25 6.23 -29.85
CA TRP A 6 11.08 5.28 -29.13
C TRP A 6 11.32 4.07 -30.04
N LYS A 7 12.59 3.76 -30.30
CA LYS A 7 12.99 2.67 -31.22
C LYS A 7 13.03 1.28 -30.58
N ARG A 8 12.80 1.18 -29.26
CA ARG A 8 12.83 -0.06 -28.49
C ARG A 8 11.68 -0.06 -27.51
N ASP A 9 10.94 -1.15 -27.46
CA ASP A 9 9.89 -1.37 -26.46
C ASP A 9 10.55 -1.63 -25.10
N ALA A 10 10.02 -1.04 -24.02
CA ALA A 10 10.48 -1.32 -22.66
C ALA A 10 10.40 -2.82 -22.29
N LEU A 11 9.61 -3.58 -23.04
CA LEU A 11 9.43 -5.03 -22.90
C LEU A 11 10.42 -5.86 -23.74
N GLU A 12 11.13 -5.27 -24.71
CA GLU A 12 12.15 -5.95 -25.52
C GLU A 12 13.48 -6.09 -24.76
N ASP A 13 13.81 -5.14 -23.89
CA ASP A 13 15.02 -5.14 -23.05
C ASP A 13 14.67 -4.85 -21.58
N GLN A 14 14.16 -5.89 -20.90
CA GLN A 14 13.62 -5.78 -19.54
C GLN A 14 14.69 -5.43 -18.50
N ASP A 15 15.94 -5.88 -18.71
CA ASP A 15 17.04 -5.61 -17.80
C ASP A 15 17.47 -4.14 -17.89
N ALA A 16 17.62 -3.60 -19.11
CA ALA A 16 17.91 -2.19 -19.30
C ALA A 16 16.78 -1.29 -18.77
N PHE A 17 15.51 -1.68 -18.96
CA PHE A 17 14.38 -0.96 -18.39
C PHE A 17 14.40 -0.95 -16.85
N ARG A 18 14.66 -2.11 -16.23
CA ARG A 18 14.74 -2.25 -14.78
C ARG A 18 15.87 -1.39 -14.21
N GLU A 19 17.04 -1.43 -14.82
CA GLU A 19 18.19 -0.64 -14.39
C GLU A 19 17.91 0.86 -14.49
N ALA A 20 17.41 1.33 -15.64
CA ALA A 20 17.08 2.74 -15.85
C ALA A 20 16.02 3.23 -14.84
N LEU A 21 14.98 2.43 -14.57
CA LEU A 21 13.95 2.77 -13.59
C LEU A 21 14.51 2.81 -12.15
N ALA A 22 15.38 1.87 -11.80
CA ALA A 22 16.01 1.82 -10.47
C ALA A 22 16.93 3.03 -10.23
N VAL A 23 17.77 3.37 -11.22
CA VAL A 23 18.64 4.56 -11.16
C VAL A 23 17.79 5.81 -11.01
N TRP A 24 16.80 6.01 -11.89
CA TRP A 24 15.92 7.17 -11.81
C TRP A 24 15.22 7.27 -10.46
N PHE A 25 14.71 6.15 -9.92
CA PHE A 25 14.03 6.14 -8.62
C PHE A 25 14.97 6.45 -7.47
N SER A 26 16.24 6.03 -7.53
CA SER A 26 17.23 6.35 -6.50
C SER A 26 17.53 7.85 -6.40
N GLU A 27 17.48 8.56 -7.52
CA GLU A 27 17.77 9.99 -7.61
C GLU A 27 16.53 10.88 -7.42
N ASN A 28 15.36 10.41 -7.88
CA ASN A 28 14.13 11.21 -7.99
C ASN A 28 12.99 10.71 -7.09
N GLY A 29 13.16 9.54 -6.47
CA GLY A 29 12.16 8.92 -5.61
C GLY A 29 11.83 9.79 -4.42
N ARG A 30 10.55 10.14 -4.27
CA ARG A 30 10.09 10.89 -3.10
C ARG A 30 10.12 10.02 -1.86
N ASP A 31 10.58 10.59 -0.76
CA ASP A 31 10.58 9.92 0.53
C ASP A 31 9.25 10.13 1.26
N TYR A 32 8.67 9.05 1.77
CA TYR A 32 7.39 9.06 2.49
C TYR A 32 7.48 8.16 3.74
N PRO A 33 6.75 8.47 4.82
CA PRO A 33 6.86 7.71 6.08
C PRO A 33 6.66 6.19 5.93
N TRP A 34 5.72 5.77 5.08
CA TRP A 34 5.46 4.34 4.81
C TRP A 34 6.53 3.66 3.95
N ARG A 35 7.47 4.41 3.34
CA ARG A 35 8.63 3.85 2.62
C ARG A 35 9.83 3.56 3.54
N ARG A 36 9.78 4.04 4.79
CA ARG A 36 10.86 3.89 5.78
C ARG A 36 10.65 2.70 6.74
N THR A 37 9.67 1.87 6.46
CA THR A 37 9.32 0.70 7.27
C THR A 37 9.10 -0.52 6.37
N ARG A 38 9.31 -1.71 6.93
CA ARG A 38 8.92 -3.00 6.35
C ARG A 38 7.80 -3.68 7.15
N GLU A 39 7.21 -2.98 8.11
CA GLU A 39 6.17 -3.53 8.97
C GLU A 39 4.85 -3.64 8.17
N PRO A 40 4.30 -4.87 7.98
CA PRO A 40 3.13 -5.09 7.11
C PRO A 40 1.89 -4.29 7.50
N TYR A 41 1.61 -4.11 8.79
CA TYR A 41 0.43 -3.37 9.23
C TYR A 41 0.53 -1.88 8.88
N ALA A 42 1.67 -1.24 9.12
CA ALA A 42 1.95 0.15 8.76
C ALA A 42 1.87 0.36 7.24
N ILE A 43 2.41 -0.56 6.44
CA ILE A 43 2.29 -0.52 4.98
C ILE A 43 0.82 -0.65 4.56
N LEU A 44 0.07 -1.62 5.11
CA LEU A 44 -1.35 -1.80 4.82
C LEU A 44 -2.17 -0.55 5.14
N VAL A 45 -1.92 0.10 6.28
CA VAL A 45 -2.59 1.35 6.66
C VAL A 45 -2.37 2.41 5.58
N SER A 46 -1.12 2.57 5.11
CA SER A 46 -0.81 3.54 4.05
C SER A 46 -1.52 3.21 2.73
N GLU A 47 -1.48 1.96 2.28
CA GLU A 47 -2.14 1.52 1.05
C GLU A 47 -3.66 1.74 1.11
N VAL A 48 -4.30 1.43 2.25
CA VAL A 48 -5.73 1.68 2.43
C VAL A 48 -6.04 3.17 2.46
N MET A 49 -5.22 4.00 3.11
CA MET A 49 -5.41 5.45 3.11
C MET A 49 -5.25 6.05 1.71
N LEU A 50 -4.34 5.54 0.89
CA LEU A 50 -4.05 6.05 -0.46
C LEU A 50 -5.06 5.58 -1.52
N GLN A 51 -5.97 4.66 -1.18
CA GLN A 51 -7.10 4.35 -2.05
C GLN A 51 -7.99 5.59 -2.23
N GLN A 52 -8.07 6.10 -3.46
CA GLN A 52 -8.92 7.25 -3.82
C GLN A 52 -8.65 8.52 -2.98
N THR A 53 -7.46 8.64 -2.39
CA THR A 53 -7.05 9.81 -1.59
C THR A 53 -5.64 10.22 -2.01
N GLN A 54 -5.42 11.52 -2.17
CA GLN A 54 -4.10 12.02 -2.58
C GLN A 54 -3.08 11.96 -1.43
N ILE A 55 -1.82 11.67 -1.77
CA ILE A 55 -0.70 11.68 -0.82
C ILE A 55 -0.63 12.99 -0.02
N ALA A 56 -0.81 14.13 -0.70
CA ALA A 56 -0.80 15.45 -0.07
C ALA A 56 -1.87 15.60 1.04
N THR A 57 -3.05 15.00 0.85
CA THR A 57 -4.12 14.99 1.86
C THR A 57 -3.73 14.13 3.05
N VAL A 58 -3.21 12.91 2.81
CA VAL A 58 -2.81 11.97 3.88
C VAL A 58 -1.69 12.57 4.73
N LEU A 59 -0.66 13.14 4.10
CA LEU A 59 0.49 13.72 4.80
C LEU A 59 0.22 15.10 5.38
N GLY A 60 -0.40 16.00 4.62
CA GLY A 60 -0.60 17.39 5.02
C GLY A 60 -1.46 17.53 6.28
N ARG A 61 -2.38 16.58 6.50
CA ARG A 61 -3.17 16.50 7.73
C ARG A 61 -2.61 15.51 8.74
N GLY A 62 -1.48 14.83 8.50
CA GLY A 62 -0.89 13.88 9.45
C GLY A 62 -1.75 12.65 9.74
N PHE A 63 -2.60 12.22 8.80
CA PHE A 63 -3.52 11.10 9.02
C PHE A 63 -2.79 9.80 9.34
N TYR A 64 -1.77 9.49 8.55
CA TYR A 64 -0.99 8.27 8.69
C TYR A 64 -0.36 8.15 10.08
N THR A 65 0.38 9.19 10.51
CA THR A 65 1.06 9.21 11.80
C THR A 65 0.08 9.13 12.96
N ARG A 66 -0.96 9.99 12.99
CA ARG A 66 -1.95 9.97 14.08
C ARG A 66 -2.70 8.64 14.18
N PHE A 67 -2.97 8.00 13.05
CA PHE A 67 -3.65 6.70 13.04
C PHE A 67 -2.76 5.63 13.67
N LEU A 68 -1.47 5.58 13.31
CA LEU A 68 -0.52 4.65 13.92
C LEU A 68 -0.22 4.98 15.39
N ASP A 69 -0.26 6.25 15.80
CA ASP A 69 -0.14 6.61 17.22
C ASP A 69 -1.34 6.09 18.04
N SER A 70 -2.53 6.12 17.45
CA SER A 70 -3.77 5.64 18.10
C SER A 70 -3.89 4.12 18.07
N PHE A 71 -3.43 3.50 16.99
CA PHE A 71 -3.49 2.06 16.73
C PHE A 71 -2.13 1.57 16.23
N PRO A 72 -1.14 1.36 17.11
CA PRO A 72 0.24 1.06 16.74
C PRO A 72 0.44 -0.32 16.09
N ASP A 73 -0.50 -1.25 16.31
CA ASP A 73 -0.44 -2.60 15.76
C ASP A 73 -1.83 -3.12 15.37
N ALA A 74 -1.86 -4.22 14.60
CA ALA A 74 -3.10 -4.86 14.19
C ALA A 74 -3.98 -5.30 15.38
N GLY A 75 -3.39 -5.69 16.51
CA GLY A 75 -4.13 -6.08 17.70
C GLY A 75 -4.89 -4.92 18.33
N SER A 76 -4.26 -3.74 18.42
CA SER A 76 -4.85 -2.51 18.92
C SER A 76 -6.04 -2.07 18.05
N LEU A 77 -5.89 -2.14 16.72
CA LEU A 77 -6.99 -1.85 15.80
C LEU A 77 -8.11 -2.88 15.90
N ALA A 78 -7.78 -4.18 15.95
CA ALA A 78 -8.77 -5.26 15.99
C ALA A 78 -9.72 -5.17 17.20
N ARG A 79 -9.22 -4.67 18.34
CA ARG A 79 -9.97 -4.46 19.59
C ARG A 79 -10.73 -3.13 19.62
N ALA A 80 -10.44 -2.19 18.73
CA ALA A 80 -11.06 -0.87 18.73
C ALA A 80 -12.54 -0.94 18.34
N ASP A 81 -13.36 -0.14 19.04
CA ASP A 81 -14.78 0.02 18.71
C ASP A 81 -14.99 0.87 17.44
N ASP A 82 -16.23 0.91 16.96
CA ASP A 82 -16.58 1.69 15.77
C ASP A 82 -16.34 3.19 15.95
N ALA A 83 -16.63 3.72 17.14
CA ALA A 83 -16.51 5.15 17.39
C ALA A 83 -15.04 5.61 17.29
N ALA A 84 -14.12 4.85 17.90
CA ALA A 84 -12.69 5.14 17.90
C ALA A 84 -12.10 5.09 16.49
N ILE A 85 -12.40 4.05 15.70
CA ILE A 85 -11.85 3.94 14.34
C ILE A 85 -12.42 5.00 13.41
N LEU A 86 -13.70 5.36 13.54
CA LEU A 86 -14.31 6.40 12.72
C LEU A 86 -13.75 7.78 13.08
N LYS A 87 -13.49 8.03 14.37
CA LYS A 87 -12.88 9.28 14.83
C LYS A 87 -11.45 9.43 14.31
N ALA A 88 -10.64 8.38 14.36
CA ALA A 88 -9.27 8.41 13.83
C ALA A 88 -9.22 8.58 12.30
N TRP A 89 -10.29 8.17 11.60
CA TRP A 89 -10.41 8.28 10.14
C TRP A 89 -11.17 9.54 9.65
N GLU A 90 -11.63 10.39 10.58
CA GLU A 90 -12.47 11.53 10.29
C GLU A 90 -11.82 12.49 9.28
N GLY A 91 -12.51 12.75 8.16
CA GLY A 91 -12.01 13.64 7.11
C GLY A 91 -11.26 12.97 5.95
N LEU A 92 -10.96 11.67 6.02
CA LEU A 92 -10.45 10.90 4.87
C LEU A 92 -11.57 10.41 3.93
N GLY A 93 -12.81 10.40 4.40
CA GLY A 93 -13.95 9.85 3.65
C GLY A 93 -13.84 8.34 3.43
N TYR A 94 -14.83 7.77 2.72
CA TYR A 94 -14.91 6.33 2.42
C TYR A 94 -14.72 5.44 3.66
N TYR A 95 -15.49 5.68 4.72
CA TYR A 95 -15.38 5.02 6.02
C TYR A 95 -15.49 3.49 6.00
N ARG A 96 -16.00 2.89 4.91
CA ARG A 96 -15.92 1.44 4.70
C ARG A 96 -14.47 0.93 4.72
N ARG A 97 -13.50 1.74 4.28
CA ARG A 97 -12.08 1.39 4.26
C ARG A 97 -11.54 1.09 5.65
N VAL A 98 -11.78 1.96 6.64
CA VAL A 98 -11.28 1.73 8.01
C VAL A 98 -12.00 0.56 8.70
N ARG A 99 -13.29 0.37 8.40
CA ARG A 99 -14.03 -0.81 8.87
C ARG A 99 -13.42 -2.10 8.32
N MET A 100 -13.15 -2.14 7.01
CA MET A 100 -12.49 -3.30 6.37
C MET A 100 -11.07 -3.51 6.89
N LEU A 101 -10.30 -2.44 7.09
CA LEU A 101 -8.96 -2.50 7.68
C LEU A 101 -8.99 -3.13 9.10
N ARG A 102 -10.01 -2.80 9.91
CA ARG A 102 -10.19 -3.46 11.21
C ARG A 102 -10.55 -4.94 11.05
N GLU A 103 -11.42 -5.30 10.10
CA GLU A 103 -11.72 -6.71 9.84
C GLU A 103 -10.49 -7.47 9.33
N THR A 104 -9.63 -6.85 8.51
CA THR A 104 -8.32 -7.40 8.16
C THR A 104 -7.48 -7.66 9.40
N ALA A 105 -7.39 -6.67 10.30
CA ALA A 105 -6.60 -6.77 11.52
C ALA A 105 -7.12 -7.90 12.43
N ARG A 106 -8.45 -8.07 12.52
CA ARG A 106 -9.06 -9.19 13.24
C ARG A 106 -8.68 -10.53 12.63
N ALA A 107 -8.81 -10.70 11.31
CA ALA A 107 -8.44 -11.92 10.62
C ALA A 107 -6.95 -12.27 10.81
N VAL A 108 -6.05 -11.28 10.79
CA VAL A 108 -4.63 -11.50 11.08
C VAL A 108 -4.41 -12.03 12.50
N ILE A 109 -5.14 -11.52 13.48
CA ILE A 109 -5.05 -11.97 14.87
C ILE A 109 -5.62 -13.39 15.02
N THR A 110 -6.82 -13.65 14.48
CA THR A 110 -7.53 -14.92 14.70
C THR A 110 -6.99 -16.05 13.84
N ASP A 111 -6.71 -15.79 12.57
CA ASP A 111 -6.46 -16.84 11.57
C ASP A 111 -4.96 -17.04 11.31
N HIS A 112 -4.14 -16.04 11.67
CA HIS A 112 -2.69 -16.04 11.42
C HIS A 112 -1.84 -15.79 12.68
N GLY A 113 -2.43 -15.86 13.88
CA GLY A 113 -1.70 -15.75 15.14
C GLY A 113 -1.03 -14.39 15.35
N GLY A 114 -1.61 -13.33 14.78
CA GLY A 114 -1.10 -11.96 14.89
C GLY A 114 0.07 -11.63 13.97
N ARG A 115 0.41 -12.51 13.02
CA ARG A 115 1.44 -12.26 12.01
C ARG A 115 0.81 -12.23 10.63
N PHE A 116 1.15 -11.22 9.83
CA PHE A 116 0.70 -11.18 8.45
C PHE A 116 1.34 -12.34 7.67
N PRO A 117 0.55 -13.09 6.87
CA PRO A 117 1.11 -14.07 5.95
C PRO A 117 1.87 -13.34 4.82
N ASP A 118 2.90 -13.99 4.27
CA ASP A 118 3.65 -13.46 3.12
C ASP A 118 3.14 -14.03 1.78
N GLY A 119 2.37 -15.13 1.82
CA GLY A 119 1.79 -15.80 0.66
C GLY A 119 0.70 -14.99 -0.02
N ILE A 120 0.81 -14.80 -1.34
CA ILE A 120 -0.13 -13.96 -2.11
C ILE A 120 -1.59 -14.42 -1.95
N ALA A 121 -1.85 -15.72 -1.95
CA ALA A 121 -3.19 -16.28 -1.80
C ALA A 121 -3.77 -16.02 -0.40
N GLN A 122 -2.93 -16.13 0.64
CA GLN A 122 -3.33 -15.85 2.02
C GLN A 122 -3.58 -14.36 2.24
N LEU A 123 -2.70 -13.50 1.69
CA LEU A 123 -2.90 -12.05 1.70
C LEU A 123 -4.21 -11.66 1.01
N MET A 124 -4.53 -12.24 -0.15
CA MET A 124 -5.79 -11.98 -0.86
C MET A 124 -7.03 -12.54 -0.15
N ALA A 125 -6.87 -13.51 0.75
CA ALA A 125 -7.97 -14.03 1.55
C ALA A 125 -8.37 -13.08 2.70
N LEU A 126 -7.49 -12.14 3.07
CA LEU A 126 -7.78 -11.16 4.10
C LEU A 126 -8.92 -10.21 3.67
N PRO A 127 -9.85 -9.84 4.58
CA PRO A 127 -10.94 -8.93 4.27
C PRO A 127 -10.45 -7.61 3.65
N GLY A 128 -11.04 -7.19 2.53
CA GLY A 128 -10.71 -5.92 1.89
C GLY A 128 -9.35 -5.86 1.17
N VAL A 129 -8.56 -6.94 1.18
CA VAL A 129 -7.26 -7.01 0.51
C VAL A 129 -7.43 -7.59 -0.90
N GLY A 130 -7.38 -6.72 -1.90
CA GLY A 130 -7.39 -7.11 -3.31
C GLY A 130 -6.02 -7.47 -3.86
N ARG A 131 -5.95 -7.92 -5.11
CA ARG A 131 -4.71 -8.28 -5.82
C ARG A 131 -3.61 -7.21 -5.71
N TYR A 132 -3.96 -5.94 -5.92
CA TYR A 132 -3.01 -4.83 -5.82
C TYR A 132 -2.42 -4.73 -4.40
N THR A 133 -3.25 -4.66 -3.36
CA THR A 133 -2.79 -4.51 -1.97
C THR A 133 -2.02 -5.74 -1.48
N ALA A 134 -2.43 -6.95 -1.89
CA ALA A 134 -1.68 -8.16 -1.61
C ALA A 134 -0.28 -8.13 -2.25
N GLY A 135 -0.18 -7.68 -3.51
CA GLY A 135 1.09 -7.48 -4.19
C GLY A 135 1.95 -6.41 -3.51
N ALA A 136 1.34 -5.28 -3.11
CA ALA A 136 2.03 -4.21 -2.40
C ALA A 136 2.61 -4.69 -1.06
N LEU A 137 1.83 -5.43 -0.27
CA LEU A 137 2.32 -6.01 0.99
C LEU A 137 3.45 -7.01 0.76
N ARG A 138 3.27 -7.93 -0.20
CA ARG A 138 4.27 -8.95 -0.53
C ARG A 138 5.59 -8.32 -0.98
N SER A 139 5.54 -7.29 -1.81
CA SER A 139 6.73 -6.60 -2.31
C SER A 139 7.34 -5.66 -1.26
N PHE A 140 6.56 -4.78 -0.62
CA PHE A 140 7.10 -3.73 0.24
C PHE A 140 7.43 -4.21 1.65
N ALA A 141 6.64 -5.12 2.23
CA ALA A 141 6.85 -5.59 3.60
C ALA A 141 7.79 -6.81 3.64
N PHE A 142 7.61 -7.74 2.69
CA PHE A 142 8.31 -9.02 2.70
C PHE A 142 9.46 -9.12 1.68
N ASP A 143 9.65 -8.11 0.84
CA ASP A 143 10.72 -8.10 -0.19
C ASP A 143 10.61 -9.30 -1.16
N LEU A 144 9.37 -9.75 -1.41
CA LEU A 144 9.08 -10.88 -2.28
C LEU A 144 8.46 -10.40 -3.59
N PRO A 145 8.79 -11.04 -4.73
CA PRO A 145 8.27 -10.60 -6.01
C PRO A 145 6.75 -10.74 -6.08
N ALA A 146 6.08 -9.63 -6.37
CA ALA A 146 4.67 -9.57 -6.72
C ALA A 146 4.38 -8.35 -7.60
N ALA A 147 3.49 -8.54 -8.59
CA ALA A 147 3.06 -7.43 -9.44
C ALA A 147 2.17 -6.46 -8.66
N VAL A 148 2.51 -5.17 -8.76
CA VAL A 148 1.74 -4.06 -8.19
C VAL A 148 1.29 -3.19 -9.36
N VAL A 149 0.05 -3.37 -9.81
CA VAL A 149 -0.49 -2.67 -10.98
C VAL A 149 -1.71 -1.84 -10.57
N ASP A 150 -1.53 -0.53 -10.55
CA ASP A 150 -2.59 0.46 -10.36
C ASP A 150 -2.81 1.28 -11.64
N GLY A 151 -3.63 2.32 -11.56
CA GLY A 151 -3.84 3.22 -12.70
C GLY A 151 -2.59 3.99 -13.13
N ASN A 152 -1.58 4.15 -12.28
CA ASN A 152 -0.32 4.80 -12.63
C ASN A 152 0.56 3.85 -13.44
N VAL A 153 0.77 2.62 -12.95
CA VAL A 153 1.54 1.58 -13.62
C VAL A 153 0.91 1.22 -14.97
N SER A 154 -0.41 1.01 -15.01
CA SER A 154 -1.13 0.74 -16.26
C SER A 154 -0.95 1.84 -17.30
N ARG A 155 -0.92 3.12 -16.89
CA ARG A 155 -0.72 4.26 -17.80
C ARG A 155 0.73 4.37 -18.31
N VAL A 156 1.71 3.93 -17.52
CA VAL A 156 3.11 3.86 -17.96
C VAL A 156 3.27 2.75 -18.99
N LEU A 157 2.76 1.54 -18.69
CA LEU A 157 2.88 0.38 -19.56
C LEU A 157 2.06 0.49 -20.86
N SER A 158 1.03 1.33 -20.91
CA SER A 158 0.20 1.52 -22.09
C SER A 158 0.75 2.54 -23.10
N ARG A 159 1.93 3.12 -22.87
CA ARG A 159 2.51 4.22 -23.66
C ARG A 159 3.86 3.84 -24.21
#